data_AF-A0A3D5FSK6-F1
#
_entry.id   AF-A0A3D5FSK6-F1
#
_cell.length_a   1.000
_cell.length_b   1.000
_cell.length_c   1.000
_cell.angle_alpha   90.00
_cell.angle_beta   90.00
_cell.angle_gamma   90.00
#
_symmetry.space_group_name_H-M   'P 1'
#
loop_
_entity.id
_entity.type
_entity.pdbx_description
1 polymer ?
#
loop_
_entity_poly.entity_id
_entity_poly.type
_entity_poly.pdbx_seq_one_letter_code
_entity_poly.pdbx_strand_id
1 'polypeptide(L)'
;MASAQVAVVASGDNYVAFALVGLGAKVTSIDISEQQLDVARERAAELRLEMNSHRADAADLAGVADASSDLVVSSNGFFVWISEPRAVFDAVFRILRLGGHYEFYHVHPFTRPWEGPVHRCR
;
A
#
# COMPACT_ATOMS: atom_id res chain seq x y z
N MET A 1 7.32 5.62 -15.44
CA MET A 1 7.65 4.81 -14.25
C MET A 1 9.14 4.84 -13.91
N ALA A 2 10.06 4.79 -14.88
CA ALA A 2 11.49 4.85 -14.59
C ALA A 2 11.85 6.03 -13.67
N SER A 3 12.43 5.72 -12.50
CA SER A 3 12.85 6.63 -11.43
C SER A 3 11.76 7.40 -10.67
N ALA A 4 10.47 7.12 -10.91
CA ALA A 4 9.39 7.73 -10.13
C ALA A 4 9.45 7.26 -8.65
N GLN A 5 9.22 8.16 -7.71
CA GLN A 5 9.10 7.85 -6.28
C GLN A 5 7.68 7.37 -6.00
N VAL A 6 7.55 6.12 -5.57
CA VAL A 6 6.24 5.49 -5.37
C VAL A 6 6.10 4.98 -3.95
N ALA A 7 5.03 5.35 -3.27
CA ALA A 7 4.66 4.80 -1.98
C ALA A 7 3.52 3.79 -2.16
N VAL A 8 3.73 2.56 -1.69
CA VAL A 8 2.67 1.53 -1.66
C VAL A 8 2.16 1.45 -0.22
N VAL A 9 0.99 2.04 0.03
CA VAL A 9 0.39 2.17 1.37
C VAL A 9 -0.54 1.01 1.64
N ALA A 10 -0.41 0.43 2.84
CA ALA A 10 -1.01 -0.86 3.21
C ALA A 10 -0.60 -1.95 2.22
N SER A 11 0.73 -2.10 2.09
CA SER A 11 1.38 -2.91 1.07
C SER A 11 1.00 -4.39 1.08
N GLY A 12 0.58 -4.95 2.23
CA GLY A 12 0.11 -6.32 2.34
C GLY A 12 1.11 -7.35 1.80
N ASP A 13 0.68 -8.14 0.82
CA ASP A 13 1.51 -9.16 0.15
C ASP A 13 2.61 -8.61 -0.77
N ASN A 14 2.68 -7.29 -0.94
CA ASN A 14 3.71 -6.58 -1.69
C ASN A 14 3.79 -6.90 -3.19
N TYR A 15 2.79 -7.56 -3.79
CA TYR A 15 2.81 -7.84 -5.24
C TYR A 15 2.91 -6.58 -6.09
N VAL A 16 2.14 -5.55 -5.72
CA VAL A 16 2.18 -4.25 -6.39
C VAL A 16 3.54 -3.58 -6.22
N ALA A 17 4.13 -3.65 -5.03
CA ALA A 17 5.45 -3.09 -4.75
C ALA A 17 6.52 -3.73 -5.64
N PHE A 18 6.59 -5.07 -5.70
CA PHE A 18 7.55 -5.78 -6.53
C PHE A 18 7.38 -5.49 -8.03
N ALA A 19 6.13 -5.46 -8.51
CA ALA A 19 5.85 -5.13 -9.90
C ALA A 19 6.34 -3.73 -10.27
N LEU A 20 6.11 -2.74 -9.40
CA LEU A 20 6.53 -1.35 -9.62
C LEU A 20 8.05 -1.19 -9.59
N VAL A 21 8.76 -1.90 -8.70
CA VAL A 21 10.24 -1.96 -8.73
C VAL A 21 10.72 -2.55 -10.06
N GLY A 22 10.10 -3.65 -10.52
CA GLY A 22 10.43 -4.28 -11.80
C GLY A 22 10.19 -3.36 -13.02
N LEU A 23 9.29 -2.39 -12.91
CA LEU A 23 9.05 -1.34 -13.91
C LEU A 23 9.99 -0.12 -13.76
N GLY A 24 10.96 -0.19 -12.84
CA GLY A 24 12.00 0.82 -12.62
C GLY A 24 11.61 1.96 -11.68
N ALA A 25 10.53 1.81 -10.90
CA ALA A 25 10.17 2.79 -9.87
C ALA A 25 11.05 2.65 -8.62
N LYS A 26 11.20 3.75 -7.88
CA LYS A 26 11.82 3.78 -6.54
C LYS A 26 10.70 3.61 -5.52
N VAL A 27 10.52 2.39 -5.05
CA VAL A 27 9.36 2.02 -4.22
C VAL A 27 9.69 2.10 -2.73
N THR A 28 8.77 2.68 -1.97
CA THR A 28 8.68 2.53 -0.52
C THR A 28 7.42 1.75 -0.19
N SER A 29 7.60 0.54 0.36
CA SER A 29 6.51 -0.27 0.89
C SER A 29 6.16 0.19 2.31
N ILE A 30 4.90 0.52 2.55
CA ILE A 30 4.41 1.04 3.82
C ILE A 30 3.31 0.14 4.35
N ASP A 31 3.47 -0.34 5.58
CA ASP A 31 2.48 -1.18 6.24
C ASP A 31 2.49 -0.97 7.77
N ILE A 32 1.37 -1.24 8.42
CA ILE A 32 1.29 -1.22 9.89
C ILE A 32 1.97 -2.46 10.50
N SER A 33 2.01 -3.55 9.74
CA SER A 33 2.57 -4.84 10.14
C SER A 33 4.06 -4.92 9.82
N GLU A 34 4.91 -4.89 10.86
CA GLU A 34 6.35 -5.15 10.69
C GLU A 34 6.60 -6.53 10.08
N GLN A 35 5.78 -7.52 10.43
CA GLN A 35 5.92 -8.89 9.93
C GLN A 35 5.73 -8.96 8.40
N GLN A 36 4.80 -8.20 7.85
CA GLN A 36 4.63 -8.13 6.38
C GLN A 36 5.84 -7.46 5.72
N LEU A 37 6.38 -6.41 6.35
CA LEU A 37 7.57 -5.73 5.85
C LEU A 37 8.82 -6.63 5.92
N ASP A 38 8.98 -7.43 6.98
CA ASP A 38 10.05 -8.42 7.09
C ASP A 38 9.99 -9.44 5.94
N VAL A 39 8.82 -10.03 5.71
CA VAL A 39 8.60 -10.94 4.58
C VAL A 39 8.89 -10.25 3.24
N ALA A 40 8.47 -8.99 3.08
CA ALA A 40 8.74 -8.23 1.86
C ALA A 40 10.24 -7.99 1.63
N ARG A 41 11.00 -7.68 2.69
CA ARG A 41 12.46 -7.52 2.62
C ARG A 41 13.16 -8.82 2.23
N GLU A 42 12.76 -9.95 2.83
CA GLU A 42 13.30 -11.28 2.50
C GLU A 42 13.06 -11.61 1.02
N ARG A 43 11.84 -11.41 0.53
CA ARG A 43 11.49 -11.64 -0.89
C ARG A 43 12.20 -10.67 -1.83
N ALA A 44 12.32 -9.40 -1.48
CA ALA A 44 13.08 -8.43 -2.26
C ALA A 44 14.55 -8.86 -2.39
N ALA A 45 15.16 -9.37 -1.32
CA ALA A 45 16.53 -9.89 -1.33
C ALA A 45 16.68 -11.12 -2.24
N GLU A 46 15.75 -12.08 -2.17
CA GLU A 46 15.73 -13.26 -3.05
C GLU A 46 15.62 -12.86 -4.53
N LEU A 47 14.79 -11.87 -4.83
CA LEU A 47 14.53 -11.36 -6.19
C LEU A 47 15.56 -10.32 -6.66
N ARG A 48 16.50 -9.91 -5.79
CA ARG A 48 17.48 -8.84 -6.04
C ARG A 48 16.83 -7.52 -6.45
N LEU A 49 15.73 -7.19 -5.81
CA LEU A 49 15.00 -5.93 -5.98
C LEU A 49 15.42 -4.94 -4.90
N GLU A 50 15.69 -3.70 -5.29
CA GLU A 50 15.93 -2.60 -4.35
C GLU A 50 14.61 -1.86 -4.06
N MET A 51 14.15 -1.94 -2.81
CA MET A 51 12.99 -1.19 -2.32
C MET A 51 13.16 -0.81 -0.86
N ASN A 52 12.56 0.31 -0.49
CA ASN A 52 12.47 0.74 0.90
C ASN A 52 11.26 0.11 1.58
N SER A 53 11.33 0.01 2.90
CA SER A 53 10.21 -0.41 3.74
C SER A 53 10.07 0.57 4.89
N HIS A 54 8.85 0.91 5.26
CA HIS A 54 8.57 1.86 6.35
C HIS A 54 7.33 1.43 7.11
N ARG A 55 7.43 1.28 8.42
CA ARG A 55 6.27 0.93 9.24
C ARG A 55 5.50 2.18 9.65
N ALA A 56 4.26 2.27 9.23
CA ALA A 56 3.35 3.36 9.61
C ALA A 56 1.89 2.94 9.49
N ASP A 57 1.02 3.63 10.24
CA ASP A 57 -0.42 3.56 10.01
C ASP A 57 -0.77 4.37 8.74
N ALA A 58 -1.69 3.87 7.93
CA ALA A 58 -2.14 4.57 6.73
C ALA A 58 -2.91 5.87 7.05
N ALA A 59 -3.47 5.99 8.26
CA ALA A 59 -4.23 7.15 8.70
C ALA A 59 -3.37 8.39 8.99
N ASP A 60 -2.06 8.22 9.24
CA ASP A 60 -1.16 9.34 9.53
C ASP A 60 0.14 9.33 8.72
N LEU A 61 0.54 8.17 8.17
CA LEU A 61 1.81 7.93 7.50
C LEU A 61 2.99 8.55 8.27
N ALA A 62 3.01 8.35 9.59
CA ALA A 62 3.99 8.95 10.47
C ALA A 62 5.43 8.64 10.02
N GLY A 63 6.27 9.68 9.95
CA GLY A 63 7.67 9.56 9.51
C GLY A 63 7.88 9.53 7.99
N VAL A 64 6.81 9.52 7.19
CA VAL A 64 6.91 9.68 5.73
C VAL A 64 6.91 11.17 5.41
N ALA A 65 7.92 11.61 4.64
CA ALA A 65 8.09 13.02 4.29
C ALA A 65 6.96 13.54 3.39
N ASP A 66 6.58 14.80 3.61
CA ASP A 66 5.66 15.54 2.76
C ASP A 66 6.22 15.71 1.35
N ALA A 67 5.35 15.74 0.35
CA ALA A 67 5.74 15.91 -1.07
C ALA A 67 6.91 15.02 -1.51
N SER A 68 6.92 13.76 -1.06
CA SER A 68 8.00 12.79 -1.32
C SER A 68 7.68 11.80 -2.44
N SER A 69 6.40 11.65 -2.79
CA SER A 69 5.92 10.63 -3.73
C SER A 69 5.31 11.25 -4.98
N ASP A 70 5.64 10.70 -6.15
CA ASP A 70 5.00 11.02 -7.44
C ASP A 70 3.70 10.22 -7.62
N LEU A 71 3.66 9.02 -7.05
CA LEU A 71 2.51 8.13 -7.06
C LEU A 71 2.36 7.48 -5.67
N VAL A 72 1.12 7.41 -5.19
CA VAL A 72 0.75 6.57 -4.05
C VAL A 72 -0.17 5.47 -4.56
N VAL A 73 0.01 4.23 -4.10
CA VAL A 73 -0.82 3.09 -4.49
C VAL A 73 -1.34 2.35 -3.27
N SER A 74 -2.63 2.01 -3.25
CA SER A 74 -3.22 1.08 -2.29
C SER A 74 -4.00 -0.01 -3.03
N SER A 75 -3.65 -1.28 -2.81
CA SER A 75 -4.25 -2.42 -3.50
C SER A 75 -5.54 -2.90 -2.82
N ASN A 76 -6.16 -3.95 -3.40
CA ASN A 76 -7.46 -4.45 -2.93
C ASN A 76 -7.45 -4.87 -1.46
N GLY A 77 -8.59 -4.68 -0.79
CA GLY A 77 -8.78 -5.15 0.58
C GLY A 77 -8.17 -4.25 1.64
N PHE A 78 -7.74 -3.04 1.28
CA PHE A 78 -7.23 -2.03 2.21
C PHE A 78 -8.34 -1.31 2.99
N PHE A 79 -9.28 -0.65 2.30
CA PHE A 79 -10.25 0.25 2.96
C PHE A 79 -11.23 -0.43 3.92
N VAL A 80 -11.41 -1.76 3.84
CA VAL A 80 -12.20 -2.52 4.82
C VAL A 80 -11.59 -2.49 6.23
N TRP A 81 -10.30 -2.21 6.36
CA TRP A 81 -9.59 -2.12 7.64
C TRP A 81 -9.47 -0.67 8.18
N ILE A 82 -10.03 0.31 7.46
CA ILE A 82 -9.89 1.72 7.80
C ILE A 82 -11.15 2.23 8.48
N SER A 83 -11.00 2.70 9.73
CA SER A 83 -12.08 3.33 10.50
C SER A 83 -12.42 4.72 9.97
N GLU A 84 -11.41 5.51 9.62
CA GLU A 84 -11.56 6.90 9.19
C GLU A 84 -10.90 7.13 7.81
N PRO A 85 -11.61 6.87 6.70
CA PRO A 85 -11.04 7.02 5.35
C PRO A 85 -10.53 8.43 5.05
N ARG A 86 -11.14 9.47 5.65
CA ARG A 86 -10.68 10.85 5.51
C ARG A 86 -9.24 11.04 5.97
N ALA A 87 -8.86 10.45 7.10
CA ALA A 87 -7.50 10.55 7.63
C ALA A 87 -6.47 9.94 6.67
N VAL A 88 -6.81 8.80 6.05
CA VAL A 88 -5.98 8.19 5.01
C VAL A 88 -5.80 9.13 3.82
N PHE A 89 -6.90 9.70 3.31
CA PHE A 89 -6.80 10.64 2.19
C PHE A 89 -5.93 11.86 2.54
N ASP A 90 -6.12 12.44 3.73
CA ASP A 90 -5.31 13.59 4.18
C ASP A 90 -3.82 13.22 4.27
N ALA A 91 -3.49 12.06 4.84
CA ALA A 91 -2.11 11.58 4.90
C ALA A 91 -1.51 11.31 3.51
N VAL A 92 -2.27 10.68 2.62
CA VAL A 92 -1.86 10.43 1.22
C VAL A 92 -1.62 11.73 0.47
N PHE A 93 -2.55 12.70 0.55
CA PHE A 93 -2.39 14.00 -0.10
C PHE A 93 -1.20 14.78 0.45
N ARG A 94 -0.87 14.64 1.74
CA ARG A 94 0.31 15.25 2.35
C ARG A 94 1.62 14.74 1.75
N ILE A 95 1.75 13.43 1.54
CA ILE A 95 2.99 12.83 1.02
C ILE A 95 3.14 12.95 -0.50
N LEU A 96 2.06 13.25 -1.22
CA LEU A 96 2.08 13.47 -2.66
C LEU A 96 2.75 14.79 -3.02
N ARG A 97 3.59 14.76 -4.05
CA ARG A 97 4.06 15.97 -4.72
C ARG A 97 2.90 16.68 -5.41
N LEU A 98 3.05 17.99 -5.61
CA LEU A 98 2.14 18.72 -6.48
C LEU A 98 2.14 18.10 -7.88
N GLY A 99 0.96 17.69 -8.36
CA GLY A 99 0.80 16.98 -9.62
C GLY A 99 1.02 15.46 -9.54
N GLY A 100 1.30 14.91 -8.37
CA GLY A 100 1.33 13.47 -8.13
C GLY A 100 -0.07 12.85 -8.13
N HIS A 101 -0.13 11.52 -8.20
CA HIS A 101 -1.38 10.77 -8.30
C HIS A 101 -1.57 9.78 -7.15
N TYR A 102 -2.81 9.60 -6.71
CA TYR A 102 -3.19 8.49 -5.85
C TYR A 102 -4.02 7.49 -6.65
N GLU A 103 -3.55 6.24 -6.74
CA GLU A 103 -4.28 5.13 -7.30
C GLU A 103 -4.69 4.15 -6.20
N PHE A 104 -5.99 3.85 -6.12
CA PHE A 104 -6.46 2.80 -5.23
C PHE A 104 -7.54 1.97 -5.89
N TYR A 105 -7.61 0.71 -5.50
CA TYR A 105 -8.63 -0.21 -5.95
C TYR A 105 -9.28 -0.86 -4.74
N HIS A 106 -10.62 -0.87 -4.71
CA HIS A 106 -11.36 -1.51 -3.65
C HIS A 106 -12.64 -2.14 -4.20
N VAL A 107 -12.87 -3.40 -3.82
CA VAL A 107 -14.13 -4.10 -4.07
C VAL A 107 -15.06 -3.86 -2.88
N HIS A 108 -16.23 -3.27 -3.15
CA HIS A 108 -17.21 -3.00 -2.09
C HIS A 108 -17.66 -4.32 -1.44
N PRO A 109 -17.73 -4.42 -0.10
CA PRO A 109 -18.01 -5.70 0.58
C PRO A 109 -19.35 -6.32 0.17
N PHE A 110 -20.32 -5.50 -0.24
CA PHE A 110 -21.60 -6.00 -0.74
C PHE A 110 -21.55 -6.66 -2.13
N THR A 111 -20.45 -6.54 -2.88
CA THR A 111 -20.35 -7.22 -4.20
C THR A 111 -19.89 -8.67 -4.07
N ARG A 112 -19.47 -9.13 -2.88
CA ARG A 112 -19.16 -10.55 -2.61
C ARG A 112 -19.69 -11.02 -1.25
N PRO A 113 -21.01 -10.98 -0.99
CA PRO A 113 -21.51 -11.33 0.33
C PRO A 113 -21.51 -12.84 0.63
N TRP A 114 -21.29 -13.71 -0.37
CA TRP A 114 -21.62 -15.13 -0.28
C TRP A 114 -20.66 -16.10 -1.01
N GLU A 115 -19.38 -15.79 -1.18
CA GLU A 115 -18.43 -16.73 -1.81
C GLU A 115 -17.90 -17.76 -0.79
N GLY A 116 -18.74 -18.73 -0.44
CA GLY A 116 -18.45 -19.90 0.40
C GLY A 116 -19.73 -20.64 0.79
N PRO A 117 -19.71 -21.95 1.11
CA PRO A 117 -20.89 -22.61 1.64
C PRO A 117 -21.36 -21.84 2.86
N VAL A 118 -22.63 -21.43 2.86
CA VAL A 118 -23.24 -20.72 3.97
C VAL A 118 -23.21 -21.66 5.18
N HIS A 119 -22.17 -21.55 6.01
CA HIS A 119 -22.15 -22.22 7.29
C HIS A 119 -23.22 -21.53 8.14
N ARG A 120 -24.37 -22.19 8.28
CA ARG A 120 -25.34 -21.81 9.30
C ARG A 120 -24.63 -21.90 10.64
N CYS A 121 -24.36 -20.75 11.25
CA CYS A 121 -24.10 -20.70 12.68
C CYS A 121 -25.33 -21.31 13.37
N ARG A 122 -25.10 -22.34 14.18
CA ARG A 122 -26.09 -22.86 15.13
C ARG A 122 -26.08 -22.00 16.37
#